data_AF-A0A397UHN9-F1
#
_entry.id   AF-A0A397UHN9-F1
#
_cell.length_a   1.000
_cell.length_b   1.000
_cell.length_c   1.000
_cell.angle_alpha   90.00
_cell.angle_beta   90.00
_cell.angle_gamma   90.00
#
_symmetry.space_group_name_H-M   'P 1'
#
loop_
_entity.id
_entity.type
_entity.pdbx_description
1 polymer ?
#
loop_
_entity_poly.entity_id
_entity_poly.type
_entity_poly.pdbx_seq_one_letter_code
_entity_poly.pdbx_strand_id
1 'polypeptide(L)'
;MPIDLRDIIKKWDTEKLIDFLRDQDLDLDEEDFSCLRSQRISGSNFLLLERGDLFDCKLRVGPILTLLTLINDINTEKLSSEKLIPVLKDIKNSKWQYSRYFYIFPFNKWSLEHYKNWVLSNYPTSKKEVYNRCFFKIIRKIKEDSKTLEEIREFVSKLDRKVLICVRDSINNIWVWMRLFLAYLVRIGSHISRDSTGESAFLKVSRISSFFTGYV
;
A
#
# COMPACT_ATOMS: atom_id res chain seq x y z
N MET A 1 -2.66 -12.75 -8.20
CA MET A 1 -2.44 -12.02 -9.46
C MET A 1 -2.23 -10.55 -9.12
N PRO A 2 -1.24 -9.84 -9.68
CA PRO A 2 -1.16 -8.39 -9.54
C PRO A 2 -2.45 -7.78 -10.10
N ILE A 3 -3.06 -6.87 -9.35
CA ILE A 3 -4.33 -6.25 -9.72
C ILE A 3 -4.01 -5.14 -10.72
N ASP A 4 -4.45 -5.27 -11.97
CA ASP A 4 -4.32 -4.22 -12.97
C ASP A 4 -5.54 -3.28 -12.96
N LEU A 5 -5.33 -2.00 -13.28
CA LEU A 5 -6.41 -1.00 -13.36
C LEU A 5 -7.49 -1.45 -14.34
N ARG A 6 -7.09 -1.98 -15.50
CA ARG A 6 -8.04 -2.46 -16.51
C ARG A 6 -8.95 -3.56 -15.94
N ASP A 7 -8.39 -4.46 -15.14
CA ASP A 7 -9.15 -5.54 -14.51
C ASP A 7 -10.01 -5.07 -13.33
N ILE A 8 -9.67 -3.94 -12.70
CA ILE A 8 -10.55 -3.24 -11.76
C ILE A 8 -11.75 -2.67 -12.53
N ILE A 9 -11.48 -1.86 -13.57
CA ILE A 9 -12.51 -1.16 -14.36
C ILE A 9 -13.50 -2.14 -14.99
N LYS A 10 -13.04 -3.28 -15.51
CA LYS A 10 -13.94 -4.32 -16.08
C LYS A 10 -15.05 -4.77 -15.14
N LYS A 11 -14.88 -4.64 -13.82
CA LYS A 11 -15.84 -5.07 -12.80
C LYS A 11 -16.82 -3.98 -12.40
N TRP A 12 -16.64 -2.76 -12.89
CA TRP A 12 -17.48 -1.64 -12.51
C TRP A 12 -18.79 -1.65 -13.29
N ASP A 13 -19.86 -1.32 -12.58
CA ASP A 13 -21.11 -0.90 -13.19
C ASP A 13 -21.00 0.53 -13.74
N THR A 14 -22.08 1.00 -14.35
CA THR A 14 -22.14 2.31 -15.00
C THR A 14 -21.91 3.46 -14.03
N GLU A 15 -22.49 3.42 -12.83
CA GLU A 15 -22.35 4.53 -11.87
C GLU A 15 -20.95 4.59 -11.29
N LYS A 16 -20.36 3.44 -10.91
CA LYS A 16 -18.99 3.41 -10.42
C LYS A 16 -17.98 3.86 -11.48
N LEU A 17 -18.24 3.54 -12.75
CA LEU A 17 -17.45 4.08 -13.87
C LEU A 17 -17.58 5.61 -13.97
N ILE A 18 -18.80 6.15 -13.90
CA ILE A 18 -19.04 7.59 -13.97
C ILE A 18 -18.36 8.32 -12.80
N ASP A 19 -18.44 7.80 -11.58
CA ASP A 19 -17.76 8.36 -10.40
C ASP A 19 -16.25 8.47 -10.65
N PHE A 20 -15.63 7.41 -11.17
CA PHE A 20 -14.22 7.45 -11.55
C PHE A 20 -13.93 8.54 -12.59
N LEU A 21 -14.75 8.63 -13.65
CA LEU A 21 -14.53 9.61 -14.73
C LEU A 21 -14.65 11.06 -14.22
N ARG A 22 -15.55 11.35 -13.27
CA ARG A 22 -15.66 12.66 -12.61
C ARG A 22 -14.37 13.04 -11.88
N ASP A 23 -13.76 12.08 -11.20
CA ASP A 23 -12.52 12.30 -10.45
C ASP A 23 -11.28 12.49 -11.35
N GLN A 24 -11.38 12.19 -12.65
CA GLN A 24 -10.25 12.30 -13.60
C GLN A 24 -10.04 13.69 -14.20
N ASP A 25 -10.88 14.69 -13.87
CA ASP A 25 -10.75 16.07 -14.37
C ASP A 25 -10.68 16.14 -15.91
N LEU A 26 -11.66 15.50 -16.56
CA LEU A 26 -11.71 15.29 -18.01
C LEU A 26 -12.45 16.39 -18.78
N ASP A 27 -12.90 17.46 -18.11
CA ASP A 27 -13.74 18.52 -18.70
C ASP A 27 -15.02 17.95 -19.36
N LEU A 28 -15.63 16.97 -18.69
CA LEU A 28 -16.92 16.37 -19.08
C LEU A 28 -18.03 16.96 -18.20
N ASP A 29 -19.18 17.21 -18.80
CA ASP A 29 -20.35 17.73 -18.09
C ASP A 29 -21.40 16.65 -17.78
N GLU A 30 -22.50 17.06 -17.13
CA GLU A 30 -23.60 16.15 -16.80
C GLU A 30 -24.34 15.59 -18.02
N GLU A 31 -24.35 16.31 -19.14
CA GLU A 31 -24.96 15.82 -20.38
C GLU A 31 -24.12 14.64 -20.90
N ASP A 32 -22.80 14.76 -20.89
CA ASP A 32 -21.87 13.70 -21.28
C ASP A 32 -22.03 12.44 -20.41
N PHE A 33 -22.08 12.61 -19.09
CA PHE A 33 -22.31 11.48 -18.18
C PHE A 33 -23.71 10.87 -18.33
N SER A 34 -24.72 11.68 -18.64
CA SER A 34 -26.08 11.21 -18.89
C SER A 34 -26.17 10.34 -20.14
N CYS A 35 -25.39 10.63 -21.17
CA CYS A 35 -25.25 9.77 -22.35
C CYS A 35 -24.73 8.38 -21.94
N LEU A 36 -23.63 8.30 -21.20
CA LEU A 36 -23.06 7.02 -20.73
C LEU A 36 -24.07 6.23 -19.87
N ARG A 37 -24.78 6.94 -19.00
CA ARG A 37 -25.81 6.37 -18.12
C ARG A 37 -27.00 5.80 -18.90
N SER A 38 -27.53 6.55 -19.88
CA SER A 38 -28.68 6.12 -20.69
C SER A 38 -28.39 4.85 -21.50
N GLN A 39 -27.14 4.68 -21.93
CA GLN A 39 -26.68 3.52 -22.70
C GLN A 39 -26.20 2.38 -21.80
N ARG A 40 -26.23 2.56 -20.47
CA ARG A 40 -25.80 1.59 -19.47
C ARG A 40 -24.39 1.06 -19.75
N ILE A 41 -23.47 1.96 -20.09
CA ILE A 41 -22.08 1.61 -20.39
C ILE A 41 -21.40 1.18 -19.08
N SER A 42 -21.22 -0.13 -18.91
CA SER A 42 -20.40 -0.70 -17.82
C SER A 42 -18.92 -0.45 -18.07
N GLY A 43 -18.09 -0.63 -17.04
CA GLY A 43 -16.64 -0.52 -17.20
C GLY A 43 -16.03 -1.53 -18.18
N SER A 44 -16.62 -2.73 -18.32
CA SER A 44 -16.20 -3.69 -19.34
C SER A 44 -16.44 -3.20 -20.77
N ASN A 45 -17.60 -2.58 -21.01
CA ASN A 45 -18.00 -2.08 -22.33
C ASN A 45 -17.24 -0.80 -22.65
N PHE A 46 -17.05 0.07 -21.65
CA PHE A 46 -16.27 1.31 -21.77
C PHE A 46 -14.89 1.09 -22.38
N LEU A 47 -14.17 0.06 -21.92
CA LEU A 47 -12.83 -0.26 -22.40
C LEU A 47 -12.76 -0.75 -23.85
N LEU A 48 -13.92 -1.03 -24.45
CA LEU A 48 -14.09 -1.49 -25.83
C LEU A 48 -14.75 -0.43 -26.73
N LEU A 49 -15.16 0.72 -26.18
CA LEU A 49 -15.82 1.75 -26.98
C LEU A 49 -14.88 2.28 -28.05
N GLU A 50 -15.40 2.33 -29.26
CA GLU A 50 -14.76 2.97 -30.39
C GLU A 50 -15.43 4.32 -30.66
N ARG A 51 -14.83 5.08 -31.58
CA ARG A 51 -15.35 6.41 -31.96
C ARG A 51 -16.80 6.34 -32.44
N GLY A 52 -17.17 5.30 -33.19
CA GLY A 52 -18.53 5.11 -33.72
C GLY A 52 -19.56 5.00 -32.60
N ASP A 53 -19.30 4.15 -31.60
CA ASP A 53 -20.21 3.94 -30.47
C ASP A 53 -20.47 5.25 -29.71
N LEU A 54 -19.44 6.07 -29.52
CA LEU A 54 -19.57 7.35 -28.82
C LEU A 54 -20.32 8.41 -29.64
N PHE A 55 -20.25 8.36 -30.98
CA PHE A 55 -21.10 9.19 -31.85
C PHE A 55 -22.56 8.75 -31.76
N ASP A 56 -22.83 7.45 -31.73
CA ASP A 56 -24.18 6.91 -31.56
C ASP A 56 -24.75 7.26 -30.17
N CYS A 57 -23.88 7.43 -29.17
CA CYS A 57 -24.23 7.99 -27.85
C CYS A 57 -24.55 9.50 -27.88
N LYS A 58 -24.52 10.16 -29.04
CA LYS A 58 -24.75 11.60 -29.25
C LYS A 58 -23.81 12.52 -28.47
N LEU A 59 -22.61 12.03 -28.13
CA LEU A 59 -21.58 12.86 -27.51
C LEU A 59 -21.01 13.87 -28.52
N ARG A 60 -20.58 15.03 -28.02
CA ARG A 60 -19.88 16.01 -28.85
C ARG A 60 -18.44 15.55 -29.14
N VAL A 61 -17.86 16.09 -30.21
CA VAL A 61 -16.50 15.69 -30.67
C VAL A 61 -15.43 15.83 -29.59
N GLY A 62 -15.49 16.88 -28.75
CA GLY A 62 -14.54 17.09 -27.64
C GLY A 62 -14.55 15.93 -26.64
N PRO A 63 -15.69 15.68 -25.94
CA PRO A 63 -15.88 14.54 -25.05
C PRO A 63 -15.47 13.19 -25.66
N ILE A 64 -15.83 12.95 -26.93
CA ILE A 64 -15.44 11.73 -27.65
C ILE A 64 -13.91 11.56 -27.68
N LEU A 65 -13.18 12.61 -28.07
CA LEU A 65 -11.71 12.56 -28.14
C LEU A 65 -11.08 12.34 -26.76
N THR A 66 -11.61 12.99 -25.73
CA THR A 66 -11.14 12.84 -24.35
C THR A 66 -11.32 11.41 -23.86
N LEU A 67 -12.51 10.82 -24.02
CA LEU A 67 -12.80 9.46 -23.58
C LEU A 67 -11.96 8.42 -24.34
N LEU A 68 -11.82 8.55 -25.67
CA LEU A 68 -10.98 7.64 -26.45
C LEU A 68 -9.51 7.68 -26.03
N THR A 69 -9.00 8.87 -25.73
CA THR A 69 -7.64 9.04 -25.23
C THR A 69 -7.45 8.33 -23.90
N LEU A 70 -8.40 8.50 -22.98
CA LEU A 70 -8.37 7.82 -21.67
C LEU A 70 -8.46 6.29 -21.82
N ILE A 71 -9.37 5.78 -22.66
CA ILE A 71 -9.50 4.34 -22.94
C ILE A 71 -8.17 3.77 -23.45
N ASN A 72 -7.53 4.46 -24.38
CA ASN A 72 -6.24 4.05 -24.92
C ASN A 72 -5.14 4.07 -23.85
N ASP A 73 -5.08 5.10 -23.00
CA ASP A 73 -4.10 5.19 -21.91
C ASP A 73 -4.28 4.07 -20.88
N ILE A 74 -5.53 3.69 -20.57
CA ILE A 74 -5.83 2.55 -19.70
C ILE A 74 -5.42 1.23 -20.36
N ASN A 75 -5.84 1.00 -21.61
CA ASN A 75 -5.56 -0.24 -22.33
C ASN A 75 -4.07 -0.46 -22.64
N THR A 76 -3.28 0.62 -22.70
CA THR A 76 -1.83 0.57 -22.94
C THR A 76 -0.98 0.74 -21.67
N GLU A 77 -1.59 0.71 -20.47
CA GLU A 77 -0.93 0.91 -19.18
C GLU A 77 -0.13 2.24 -19.08
N LYS A 78 -0.51 3.26 -19.86
CA LYS A 78 0.13 4.58 -19.88
C LYS A 78 -0.44 5.55 -18.86
N LEU A 79 -1.59 5.22 -18.25
CA LEU A 79 -2.20 6.07 -17.24
C LEU A 79 -1.29 6.20 -16.00
N SER A 80 -0.83 7.41 -15.73
CA SER A 80 0.10 7.67 -14.63
C SER A 80 -0.51 7.37 -13.26
N SER A 81 0.29 6.85 -12.33
CA SER A 81 -0.12 6.62 -10.93
C SER A 81 -0.57 7.91 -10.22
N GLU A 82 -0.11 9.08 -10.67
CA GLU A 82 -0.49 10.39 -10.13
C GLU A 82 -1.97 10.75 -10.37
N LYS A 83 -2.55 10.27 -11.48
CA LYS A 83 -3.99 10.45 -11.76
C LYS A 83 -4.85 9.51 -10.91
N LEU A 84 -4.36 8.29 -10.67
CA LEU A 84 -5.07 7.25 -9.92
C LEU A 84 -4.98 7.40 -8.40
N ILE A 85 -3.88 7.99 -7.92
CA ILE A 85 -3.55 8.08 -6.50
C ILE A 85 -3.20 9.55 -6.22
N PRO A 86 -4.20 10.41 -5.99
CA PRO A 86 -4.00 11.86 -5.91
C PRO A 86 -2.96 12.28 -4.87
N VAL A 87 -2.89 11.60 -3.71
CA VAL A 87 -1.90 11.87 -2.66
C VAL A 87 -0.44 11.73 -3.12
N LEU A 88 -0.17 11.03 -4.23
CA LEU A 88 1.17 10.97 -4.81
C LEU A 88 1.63 12.35 -5.32
N LYS A 89 0.73 13.24 -5.74
CA LYS A 89 1.07 14.62 -6.11
C LYS A 89 1.68 15.37 -4.92
N ASP A 90 1.07 15.24 -3.74
CA ASP A 90 1.56 15.86 -2.50
C ASP A 90 2.91 15.28 -2.07
N ILE A 91 3.07 13.96 -2.22
CA ILE A 91 4.32 13.27 -1.89
C ILE A 91 5.45 13.72 -2.83
N LYS A 92 5.16 13.99 -4.10
CA LYS A 92 6.15 14.43 -5.10
C LYS A 92 6.72 15.77 -4.71
N ASN A 93 5.84 16.67 -4.28
CA ASN A 93 6.19 18.02 -3.83
C ASN A 93 6.98 18.01 -2.50
N SER A 94 6.81 16.97 -1.68
CA SER A 94 7.52 16.83 -0.39
C SER A 94 9.00 16.41 -0.47
N LYS A 95 9.53 16.17 -1.68
CA LYS A 95 10.96 15.82 -1.95
C LYS A 95 11.49 14.57 -1.21
N TRP A 96 10.66 13.56 -0.95
CA TRP A 96 11.18 12.33 -0.35
C TRP A 96 11.98 11.55 -1.39
N GLN A 97 13.29 11.43 -1.20
CA GLN A 97 14.20 10.84 -2.20
C GLN A 97 13.78 9.46 -2.73
N TYR A 98 13.20 8.63 -1.87
CA TYR A 98 12.77 7.28 -2.23
C TYR A 98 11.31 7.21 -2.72
N SER A 99 10.56 8.31 -2.74
CA SER A 99 9.18 8.30 -3.26
C SER A 99 9.14 8.09 -4.77
N ARG A 100 10.23 8.43 -5.49
CA ARG A 100 10.41 8.25 -6.93
C ARG A 100 9.95 6.88 -7.45
N TYR A 101 10.17 5.82 -6.69
CA TYR A 101 9.69 4.47 -6.98
C TYR A 101 8.19 4.42 -7.34
N PHE A 102 7.34 5.12 -6.58
CA PHE A 102 5.89 5.07 -6.72
C PHE A 102 5.36 5.81 -7.97
N TYR A 103 6.22 6.59 -8.63
CA TYR A 103 5.90 7.27 -9.89
C TYR A 103 6.47 6.53 -11.10
N ILE A 104 7.58 5.80 -10.90
CA ILE A 104 8.24 5.05 -11.97
C ILE A 104 7.50 3.74 -12.24
N PHE A 105 7.02 3.08 -11.20
CA PHE A 105 6.36 1.79 -11.33
C PHE A 105 4.86 1.90 -11.08
N PRO A 106 4.03 1.22 -11.89
CA PRO A 106 2.60 1.11 -11.62
C PRO A 106 2.34 0.38 -10.29
N PHE A 107 1.22 0.70 -9.65
CA PHE A 107 0.92 0.21 -8.29
C PHE A 107 0.90 -1.31 -8.18
N ASN A 108 0.49 -2.00 -9.23
CA ASN A 108 0.44 -3.45 -9.33
C ASN A 108 1.83 -4.13 -9.24
N LYS A 109 2.92 -3.38 -9.46
CA LYS A 109 4.31 -3.83 -9.31
C LYS A 109 4.92 -3.44 -7.96
N TRP A 110 4.19 -2.74 -7.11
CA TRP A 110 4.69 -2.31 -5.80
C TRP A 110 4.82 -3.49 -4.86
N SER A 111 6.02 -3.65 -4.31
CA SER A 111 6.27 -4.53 -3.18
C SER A 111 7.45 -4.01 -2.38
N LEU A 112 7.51 -4.33 -1.10
CA LEU A 112 8.65 -3.94 -0.26
C LEU A 112 9.98 -4.45 -0.84
N GLU A 113 9.97 -5.64 -1.45
CA GLU A 113 11.17 -6.27 -2.01
C GLU A 113 11.62 -5.58 -3.30
N HIS A 114 10.69 -5.36 -4.22
CA HIS A 114 11.00 -4.62 -5.44
C HIS A 114 11.45 -3.17 -5.12
N TYR A 115 10.80 -2.53 -4.15
CA TYR A 115 11.20 -1.22 -3.64
C TYR A 115 12.62 -1.21 -3.07
N LYS A 116 12.97 -2.17 -2.20
CA LYS A 116 14.32 -2.33 -1.65
C LYS A 116 15.36 -2.43 -2.76
N ASN A 117 15.14 -3.34 -3.71
CA ASN A 117 16.09 -3.59 -4.80
C ASN A 117 16.28 -2.33 -5.65
N TRP A 118 15.19 -1.63 -5.96
CA TRP A 118 15.25 -0.36 -6.68
C TRP A 118 16.00 0.73 -5.88
N VAL A 119 15.72 0.88 -4.58
CA VAL A 119 16.41 1.87 -3.73
C VAL A 119 17.90 1.57 -3.64
N LEU A 120 18.30 0.33 -3.37
CA LEU A 120 19.72 -0.04 -3.25
C LEU A 120 20.47 0.12 -4.57
N SER A 121 19.80 -0.09 -5.70
CA SER A 121 20.39 0.13 -7.03
C SER A 121 20.60 1.62 -7.35
N ASN A 122 19.71 2.50 -6.89
CA ASN A 122 19.79 3.94 -7.17
C ASN A 122 20.51 4.75 -6.08
N TYR A 123 20.55 4.22 -4.85
CA TYR A 123 21.09 4.88 -3.67
C TYR A 123 21.84 3.86 -2.79
N PRO A 124 23.03 3.38 -3.21
CA PRO A 124 23.71 2.24 -2.56
C PRO A 124 24.07 2.44 -1.09
N THR A 125 24.24 3.68 -0.64
CA THR A 125 24.58 4.04 0.75
C THR A 125 23.36 4.14 1.67
N SER A 126 22.17 3.83 1.17
CA SER A 126 20.91 3.98 1.92
C SER A 126 20.78 2.98 3.06
N LYS A 127 20.44 3.48 4.26
CA LYS A 127 20.14 2.64 5.42
C LYS A 127 18.75 2.01 5.31
N LYS A 128 18.66 0.72 5.66
CA LYS A 128 17.43 -0.10 5.60
C LYS A 128 16.25 0.53 6.32
N GLU A 129 16.49 1.09 7.49
CA GLU A 129 15.48 1.68 8.36
C GLU A 129 14.85 2.91 7.71
N VAL A 130 15.64 3.68 6.96
CA VAL A 130 15.22 4.95 6.36
C VAL A 130 14.31 4.69 5.16
N TYR A 131 14.71 3.82 4.23
CA TYR A 131 13.87 3.54 3.07
C TYR A 131 12.63 2.72 3.45
N ASN A 132 12.73 1.78 4.41
CA ASN A 132 11.54 1.06 4.90
C ASN A 132 10.54 2.03 5.51
N ARG A 133 11.00 2.96 6.37
CA ARG A 133 10.14 4.00 6.95
C ARG A 133 9.46 4.84 5.87
N CYS A 134 10.20 5.21 4.82
CA CYS A 134 9.65 5.95 3.69
C CYS A 134 8.54 5.16 2.98
N PHE A 135 8.79 3.89 2.65
CA PHE A 135 7.81 3.00 2.03
C PHE A 135 6.51 2.96 2.84
N PHE A 136 6.57 2.57 4.12
CA PHE A 136 5.36 2.45 4.96
C PHE A 136 4.65 3.77 5.18
N LYS A 137 5.40 4.87 5.30
CA LYS A 137 4.79 6.20 5.45
C LYS A 137 4.00 6.60 4.19
N ILE A 138 4.46 6.23 3.00
CA ILE A 138 3.73 6.45 1.73
C ILE A 138 2.52 5.51 1.65
N ILE A 139 2.68 4.22 1.89
CA ILE A 139 1.59 3.23 1.93
C ILE A 139 0.46 3.69 2.87
N ARG A 140 0.82 4.16 4.07
CA ARG A 140 -0.14 4.70 5.05
C ARG A 140 -0.89 5.92 4.51
N LYS A 141 -0.19 6.89 3.91
CA LYS A 141 -0.82 8.07 3.30
C LYS A 141 -1.83 7.70 2.22
N ILE A 142 -1.49 6.73 1.35
CA ILE A 142 -2.39 6.25 0.29
C ILE A 142 -3.62 5.57 0.88
N LYS A 143 -3.46 4.81 1.97
CA LYS A 143 -4.57 4.16 2.66
C LYS A 143 -5.52 5.16 3.32
N GLU A 144 -4.98 6.24 3.86
CA GLU A 144 -5.73 7.32 4.53
C GLU A 144 -6.40 8.28 3.52
N ASP A 145 -5.97 8.28 2.26
CA ASP A 145 -6.55 9.13 1.22
C ASP A 145 -7.88 8.58 0.73
N SER A 146 -8.98 9.23 1.12
CA SER A 146 -10.34 8.86 0.71
C SER A 146 -10.59 9.05 -0.78
N LYS A 147 -9.75 9.83 -1.48
CA LYS A 147 -9.85 10.04 -2.94
C LYS A 147 -9.18 8.94 -3.75
N THR A 148 -8.40 8.07 -3.12
CA THR A 148 -7.82 6.92 -3.80
C THR A 148 -8.87 5.83 -3.96
N LEU A 149 -8.96 5.22 -5.14
CA LEU A 149 -9.85 4.10 -5.43
C LEU A 149 -9.77 3.00 -4.35
N GLU A 150 -10.91 2.50 -3.90
CA GLU A 150 -10.98 1.51 -2.82
C GLU A 150 -10.18 0.25 -3.18
N GLU A 151 -10.24 -0.23 -4.42
CA GLU A 151 -9.47 -1.39 -4.87
C GLU A 151 -7.95 -1.18 -4.75
N ILE A 152 -7.48 0.04 -4.98
CA ILE A 152 -6.07 0.40 -4.78
C ILE A 152 -5.76 0.44 -3.28
N ARG A 153 -6.65 1.03 -2.45
CA ARG A 153 -6.49 1.06 -0.98
C ARG A 153 -6.47 -0.34 -0.38
N GLU A 154 -7.30 -1.25 -0.87
CA GLU A 154 -7.29 -2.67 -0.50
C GLU A 154 -5.98 -3.37 -0.90
N PHE A 155 -5.50 -3.13 -2.12
CA PHE A 155 -4.21 -3.65 -2.60
C PHE A 155 -3.06 -3.15 -1.71
N VAL A 156 -3.00 -1.84 -1.47
CA VAL A 156 -2.00 -1.17 -0.63
C VAL A 156 -2.06 -1.69 0.81
N SER A 157 -3.25 -1.97 1.34
CA SER A 157 -3.42 -2.55 2.68
C SER A 157 -2.79 -3.94 2.82
N LYS A 158 -2.67 -4.71 1.72
CA LYS A 158 -1.96 -6.00 1.72
C LYS A 158 -0.44 -5.83 1.80
N LEU A 159 0.09 -4.71 1.31
CA LEU A 159 1.53 -4.38 1.39
C LEU A 159 1.95 -4.03 2.83
N ASP A 160 1.04 -3.43 3.59
CA ASP A 160 1.23 -3.06 5.01
C ASP A 160 1.29 -4.31 5.92
N ARG A 161 0.40 -5.29 5.70
CA ARG A 161 0.28 -6.50 6.54
C ARG A 161 1.52 -7.40 6.56
N LYS A 162 2.34 -7.41 5.49
CA LYS A 162 3.59 -8.20 5.48
C LYS A 162 4.59 -7.75 6.55
N VAL A 163 4.48 -6.52 7.05
CA VAL A 163 5.37 -5.98 8.09
C VAL A 163 4.84 -6.18 9.50
N LEU A 164 3.53 -6.20 9.72
CA LEU A 164 3.01 -6.68 11.01
C LEU A 164 3.44 -8.12 11.30
N ILE A 165 3.46 -8.98 10.29
CA ILE A 165 3.97 -10.35 10.42
C ILE A 165 5.48 -10.34 10.72
N CYS A 166 6.29 -9.62 9.94
CA CYS A 166 7.75 -9.59 10.13
C CYS A 166 8.19 -8.92 11.45
N VAL A 167 7.49 -7.87 11.90
CA VAL A 167 7.72 -7.20 13.19
C VAL A 167 7.24 -8.09 14.33
N ARG A 168 6.08 -8.73 14.21
CA ARG A 168 5.61 -9.72 15.19
C ARG A 168 6.57 -10.89 15.30
N ASP A 169 7.10 -11.41 14.20
CA ASP A 169 8.07 -12.51 14.19
C ASP A 169 9.41 -12.07 14.81
N SER A 170 9.85 -10.84 14.55
CA SER A 170 11.05 -10.26 15.17
C SER A 170 10.87 -10.05 16.68
N ILE A 171 9.70 -9.54 17.11
CA ILE A 171 9.35 -9.38 18.53
C ILE A 171 9.24 -10.75 19.21
N ASN A 172 8.58 -11.72 18.59
CA ASN A 172 8.48 -13.09 19.09
C ASN A 172 9.86 -13.72 19.26
N ASN A 173 10.78 -13.52 18.31
CA ASN A 173 12.16 -13.98 18.44
C ASN A 173 12.88 -13.31 19.62
N ILE A 174 12.73 -12.00 19.82
CA ILE A 174 13.30 -11.30 20.98
C ILE A 174 12.74 -11.87 22.30
N TRP A 175 11.44 -12.13 22.37
CA TRP A 175 10.81 -12.75 23.54
C TRP A 175 11.34 -14.17 23.82
N VAL A 176 11.56 -14.98 22.77
CA VAL A 176 12.18 -16.30 22.89
C VAL A 176 13.60 -16.20 23.43
N TRP A 177 14.41 -15.26 22.92
CA TRP A 177 15.76 -15.02 23.41
C TRP A 177 15.78 -14.54 24.87
N MET A 178 14.88 -13.64 25.26
CA MET A 178 14.73 -13.21 26.65
C MET A 178 14.37 -14.38 27.58
N ARG A 179 13.47 -15.28 27.16
CA ARG A 179 13.12 -16.49 27.94
C ARG A 179 14.32 -17.43 28.11
N LEU A 180 15.07 -17.70 27.04
CA LEU A 180 16.26 -18.55 27.09
C LEU A 180 17.36 -17.94 27.98
N PHE A 181 17.56 -16.63 27.88
CA PHE A 181 18.52 -15.90 28.71
C PHE A 181 18.13 -15.94 30.20
N LEU A 182 16.86 -15.71 30.54
CA LEU A 182 16.37 -15.83 31.91
C LEU A 182 16.51 -17.27 32.45
N ALA A 183 16.18 -18.29 31.65
CA ALA A 183 16.35 -19.69 32.06
C ALA A 183 17.83 -20.05 32.30
N TYR A 184 18.73 -19.52 31.48
CA TYR A 184 20.18 -19.68 31.66
C TYR A 184 20.68 -19.02 32.96
N LEU A 185 20.22 -17.80 33.26
CA LEU A 185 20.54 -17.11 34.52
C LEU A 185 20.02 -17.87 35.75
N VAL A 186 18.81 -18.43 35.70
CA VAL A 186 18.27 -19.28 36.79
C VAL A 186 19.14 -20.53 36.98
N ARG A 187 19.58 -21.17 35.89
CA ARG A 187 20.43 -22.36 35.93
C ARG A 187 21.86 -22.08 36.45
N ILE A 188 22.41 -20.90 36.18
CA ILE A 188 23.68 -20.47 36.77
C ILE A 188 23.50 -20.10 38.24
N GLY A 189 22.42 -19.38 38.58
CA GLY A 189 22.11 -19.02 39.96
C GLY A 189 21.90 -20.23 40.87
N SER A 190 21.34 -21.34 40.35
CA SER A 190 21.23 -22.60 41.09
C SER A 190 22.58 -23.32 41.28
N HIS A 191 23.58 -23.04 40.45
CA HIS A 191 24.96 -23.54 40.63
C HIS A 191 25.80 -22.67 41.58
N ILE A 192 25.48 -21.39 41.74
CA ILE A 192 26.21 -20.43 42.61
C ILE A 192 25.67 -20.41 44.05
N SER A 193 24.54 -21.06 44.34
CA SER A 193 23.97 -21.14 45.69
C SER A 193 24.67 -22.18 46.60
N ARG A 194 25.96 -21.99 46.83
CA ARG A 194 26.68 -22.45 48.02
C ARG A 194 27.69 -21.38 48.41
N ASP A 195 27.21 -20.25 48.94
CA ASP A 195 28.03 -19.38 49.78
C ASP A 195 27.18 -18.55 50.74
N SER A 196 27.86 -18.09 51.80
CA SER A 196 27.47 -18.17 53.21
C SER A 196 26.72 -16.96 53.78
N THR A 197 25.95 -16.21 52.99
CA THR A 197 25.31 -14.96 53.46
C THR A 197 23.78 -14.92 53.41
N GLY A 198 23.10 -16.06 53.36
CA GLY A 198 21.70 -16.19 53.81
C GLY A 198 20.61 -15.43 53.02
N GLU A 199 20.95 -14.68 51.97
CA GLU A 199 19.99 -14.20 50.97
C GLU A 199 20.22 -14.92 49.64
N SER A 200 19.33 -15.85 49.32
CA SER A 200 19.39 -16.61 48.08
C SER A 200 19.23 -15.69 46.87
N ALA A 201 20.21 -15.68 45.97
CA ALA A 201 20.14 -15.00 44.66
C ALA A 201 18.86 -15.38 43.88
N PHE A 202 18.27 -16.52 44.20
CA PHE A 202 16.99 -17.02 43.69
C PHE A 202 15.81 -16.06 43.96
N LEU A 203 15.79 -15.38 45.12
CA LEU A 203 14.72 -14.44 45.49
C LEU A 203 14.80 -13.11 44.70
N LYS A 204 16.00 -12.67 44.29
CA LYS A 204 16.18 -11.48 43.45
C LYS A 204 15.76 -11.72 41.99
N VAL A 205 16.04 -12.90 41.45
CA VAL A 205 15.63 -13.27 40.07
C VAL A 205 14.11 -13.52 39.99
N SER A 206 13.51 -14.11 41.02
CA SER A 206 12.06 -14.34 41.12
C SER A 206 11.25 -13.03 41.07
N ARG A 207 11.70 -11.96 41.76
CA ARG A 207 11.04 -10.64 41.72
C ARG A 207 11.07 -9.97 40.34
N ILE A 208 12.11 -10.21 39.55
CA ILE A 208 12.20 -9.68 38.18
C ILE A 208 11.25 -10.46 37.26
N SER A 209 11.17 -11.79 37.42
CA SER A 209 10.23 -12.64 36.67
C SER A 209 8.76 -12.24 36.88
N SER A 210 8.35 -11.96 38.14
CA SER A 210 6.97 -11.57 38.44
C SER A 210 6.58 -10.19 37.88
N PHE A 211 7.56 -9.31 37.63
CA PHE A 211 7.33 -7.98 37.07
C PHE A 211 6.96 -8.05 35.57
N PHE A 212 7.45 -9.06 34.84
CA PHE A 212 7.19 -9.24 33.41
C PHE A 212 5.94 -10.08 33.09
N THR A 213 5.45 -10.89 34.04
CA THR A 213 4.22 -11.69 33.86
C THR A 213 2.94 -10.95 34.25
N GLY A 214 3.04 -9.74 34.82
CA GLY A 214 1.89 -8.93 35.26
C GLY A 214 1.25 -8.04 34.21
N TYR A 215 1.78 -8.02 32.98
CA TYR A 215 1.16 -7.34 31.83
C TYR A 215 0.65 -8.41 30.85
N VAL A 216 -0.52 -8.99 31.17
CA VAL A 216 -1.39 -9.73 30.23
C VAL A 216 -2.65 -8.91 30.04
#